data_AF-A0A2T3ML09-F1
#
_entry.id   AF-A0A2T3ML09-F1
#
_cell.length_a   1.000
_cell.length_b   1.000
_cell.length_c   1.000
_cell.angle_alpha   90.00
_cell.angle_beta   90.00
_cell.angle_gamma   90.00
#
_symmetry.space_group_name_H-M   'P 1'
#
loop_
_entity.id
_entity.type
_entity.pdbx_description
1 polymer ?
#
loop_
_entity_poly.entity_id
_entity_poly.type
_entity_poly.pdbx_seq_one_letter_code
_entity_poly.pdbx_strand_id
1 'polypeptide(L)'
;MKKYFFKLLCYISSGTRKVLIASLFLSSFANAEILILGGETPISNGIKNHFDNKIILFGEETVPIYEHLVYANFGLMSDDDLLKLKQKIINKNLVVLDFNHIQNPENIEKYTKDLTGLGLSSKYIVVGELNGDYIFNVILTEDKNSKMTTKQVDKNTVNSFVYVLNRFGYGVKS
;
A
#
# COMPACT_ATOMS: atom_id res chain seq x y z
N MET A 1 10.71 4.78 -26.58
CA MET A 1 10.09 3.44 -26.75
C MET A 1 11.13 2.44 -27.24
N LYS A 2 11.47 1.42 -26.45
CA LYS A 2 12.22 0.24 -26.93
C LYS A 2 11.25 -0.94 -26.99
N LYS A 3 10.95 -1.46 -28.19
CA LYS A 3 10.22 -2.72 -28.36
C LYS A 3 11.21 -3.87 -28.19
N TYR A 4 11.04 -4.70 -27.16
CA TYR A 4 11.78 -5.96 -27.05
C TYR A 4 10.93 -7.09 -27.64
N PHE A 5 11.32 -7.57 -28.82
CA PHE A 5 10.81 -8.81 -29.39
C PHE A 5 11.52 -9.99 -28.72
N PHE A 6 10.84 -10.73 -27.85
CA PHE A 6 11.34 -12.01 -27.36
C PHE A 6 10.68 -13.16 -28.13
N LYS A 7 11.50 -13.86 -28.92
CA LYS A 7 11.11 -15.06 -29.67
C LYS A 7 11.28 -16.28 -28.76
N LEU A 8 10.22 -16.69 -28.07
CA LEU A 8 10.24 -17.85 -27.19
C LEU A 8 10.25 -19.15 -28.02
N LEU A 9 11.29 -19.96 -27.87
CA LEU A 9 11.43 -21.26 -28.53
C LEU A 9 11.26 -22.37 -27.48
N CYS A 10 10.04 -22.88 -27.34
CA CYS A 10 9.79 -24.06 -26.52
C CYS A 10 10.02 -25.33 -27.35
N TYR A 11 11.13 -26.04 -27.12
CA TYR A 11 11.37 -27.32 -27.79
C TYR A 11 10.80 -28.48 -26.97
N ILE A 12 9.55 -28.82 -27.26
CA ILE A 12 8.92 -30.07 -26.80
C ILE A 12 8.96 -31.08 -27.90
N SER A 13 9.18 -32.31 -27.48
CA SER A 13 9.40 -33.43 -28.35
C SER A 13 8.59 -34.59 -27.73
N SER A 14 8.01 -35.52 -28.50
CA SER A 14 7.48 -36.81 -27.98
C SER A 14 7.90 -37.98 -28.89
N GLY A 15 8.30 -39.11 -28.28
CA GLY A 15 9.07 -40.22 -28.89
C GLY A 15 10.60 -40.25 -28.56
N THR A 16 10.99 -40.37 -27.28
CA THR A 16 12.34 -40.17 -26.63
C THR A 16 12.71 -38.74 -26.27
N ARG A 17 11.71 -37.99 -25.84
CA ARG A 17 11.62 -36.63 -26.31
C ARG A 17 10.85 -35.83 -25.24
N LYS A 18 11.21 -34.55 -25.11
CA LYS A 18 11.23 -33.80 -23.84
C LYS A 18 9.96 -32.97 -23.63
N VAL A 19 9.22 -33.18 -22.53
CA VAL A 19 8.17 -32.24 -22.10
C VAL A 19 8.82 -31.07 -21.35
N LEU A 20 8.95 -29.95 -22.06
CA LEU A 20 9.41 -28.66 -21.53
C LEU A 20 8.24 -27.96 -20.84
N ILE A 21 8.11 -28.14 -19.53
CA ILE A 21 7.14 -27.39 -18.73
C ILE A 21 7.57 -25.91 -18.76
N ALA A 22 6.93 -25.12 -19.61
CA ALA A 22 7.10 -23.67 -19.67
C ALA A 22 6.30 -23.01 -18.54
N SER A 23 6.76 -23.17 -17.29
CA SER A 23 6.23 -22.47 -16.13
C SER A 23 6.66 -20.99 -16.15
N LEU A 24 6.06 -20.23 -17.08
CA LEU A 24 6.24 -18.78 -17.19
C LEU A 24 5.35 -18.06 -16.16
N PHE A 25 5.72 -18.15 -14.88
CA PHE A 25 5.35 -17.12 -13.90
C PHE A 25 6.34 -15.96 -14.01
N LEU A 26 6.22 -15.21 -15.10
CA LEU A 26 6.83 -13.88 -15.27
C LEU A 26 5.72 -12.84 -15.26
N SER A 27 5.06 -12.72 -14.10
CA SER A 27 4.22 -11.57 -13.77
C SER A 27 5.14 -10.36 -13.59
N SER A 28 5.46 -9.67 -14.68
CA SER A 28 6.15 -8.38 -14.62
C SER A 28 5.23 -7.35 -13.97
N PHE A 29 5.16 -7.31 -12.64
CA PHE A 29 4.46 -6.25 -11.93
C PHE A 29 5.10 -4.91 -12.29
N ALA A 30 4.28 -4.00 -12.80
CA ALA A 30 4.69 -2.61 -12.95
C ALA A 30 5.00 -2.03 -11.56
N ASN A 31 5.81 -0.97 -11.50
CA ASN A 31 6.08 -0.25 -10.25
C ASN A 31 4.76 0.28 -9.67
N ALA A 32 4.20 -0.40 -8.67
CA ALA A 32 2.87 -0.14 -8.14
C ALA A 32 2.77 1.26 -7.51
N GLU A 33 2.09 2.18 -8.20
CA GLU A 33 2.04 3.60 -7.81
C GLU A 33 1.22 3.78 -6.51
N ILE A 34 1.58 4.77 -5.70
CA ILE A 34 0.91 5.12 -4.44
C ILE A 34 -0.25 6.07 -4.74
N LEU A 35 -1.47 5.62 -4.54
CA LEU A 35 -2.69 6.41 -4.66
C LEU A 35 -2.95 7.15 -3.34
N ILE A 36 -3.00 8.48 -3.37
CA ILE A 36 -3.12 9.30 -2.16
C ILE A 36 -4.49 9.96 -2.03
N LEU A 37 -5.12 9.75 -0.87
CA LEU A 37 -6.34 10.40 -0.39
C LEU A 37 -5.94 11.36 0.76
N GLY A 38 -6.43 12.60 0.74
CA GLY A 38 -6.07 13.60 1.75
C GLY A 38 -4.62 14.13 1.67
N GLY A 39 -3.99 14.08 0.49
CA GLY A 39 -2.69 14.72 0.25
C GLY A 39 -1.47 14.02 0.89
N GLU A 40 -0.28 14.43 0.45
CA GLU A 40 0.98 13.80 0.84
C GLU A 40 1.38 14.08 2.30
N THR A 41 2.09 13.14 2.91
CA THR A 41 2.75 13.31 4.21
C THR A 41 4.23 12.92 4.11
N PRO A 42 5.07 13.26 5.11
CA PRO A 42 6.44 12.78 5.14
C PRO A 42 6.55 11.24 5.24
N ILE A 43 5.52 10.55 5.76
CA ILE A 43 5.43 9.08 5.75
C ILE A 43 5.20 8.58 4.31
N SER A 44 4.22 9.12 3.59
CA SER A 44 3.94 8.69 2.20
C SER A 44 5.12 8.93 1.28
N ASN A 45 5.83 10.06 1.46
CA ASN A 45 7.09 10.33 0.77
C ASN A 45 8.24 9.39 1.20
N GLY A 46 8.31 8.99 2.47
CA GLY A 46 9.25 7.96 2.93
C GLY A 46 9.04 6.62 2.23
N ILE A 47 7.78 6.18 2.11
CA ILE A 47 7.39 4.95 1.41
C ILE A 47 7.71 5.06 -0.09
N LYS A 48 7.28 6.15 -0.75
CA LYS A 48 7.59 6.49 -2.15
C LYS A 48 9.09 6.36 -2.46
N ASN A 49 9.92 7.03 -1.65
CA ASN A 49 11.37 7.06 -1.84
C ASN A 49 12.04 5.71 -1.58
N HIS A 50 11.46 4.85 -0.73
CA HIS A 50 12.00 3.50 -0.50
C HIS A 50 11.76 2.59 -1.72
N PHE A 51 10.56 2.65 -2.31
CA PHE A 51 10.16 1.75 -3.38
C PHE A 51 10.42 2.28 -4.81
N ASP A 52 10.92 3.52 -4.95
CA ASP A 52 11.08 4.21 -6.24
C ASP A 52 9.77 4.32 -7.05
N ASN A 53 8.67 4.50 -6.32
CA ASN A 53 7.32 4.55 -6.89
C ASN A 53 6.85 6.01 -7.08
N LYS A 54 5.88 6.21 -7.96
CA LYS A 54 5.20 7.50 -8.07
C LYS A 54 4.09 7.65 -7.03
N ILE A 55 3.80 8.90 -6.70
CA ILE A 55 2.56 9.30 -6.02
C ILE A 55 1.58 9.79 -7.09
N ILE A 56 0.32 9.42 -6.98
CA ILE A 56 -0.80 9.96 -7.75
C ILE A 56 -1.89 10.41 -6.76
N LEU A 57 -2.40 11.63 -6.93
CA LEU A 57 -3.54 12.12 -6.15
C LEU A 57 -4.83 11.47 -6.65
N PHE A 58 -5.62 10.91 -5.74
CA PHE A 58 -6.77 10.10 -6.10
C PHE A 58 -7.97 10.97 -6.51
N GLY A 59 -8.12 11.19 -7.81
CA GLY A 59 -9.27 11.90 -8.38
C GLY A 59 -9.09 12.40 -9.81
N GLU A 60 -7.87 12.43 -10.35
CA GLU A 60 -7.61 13.07 -11.65
C GLU A 60 -7.86 12.16 -12.87
N GLU A 61 -7.56 10.85 -12.80
CA GLU A 61 -7.84 9.90 -13.90
C GLU A 61 -8.23 8.49 -13.40
N THR A 62 -8.78 7.68 -14.30
CA THR A 62 -9.18 6.28 -14.06
C THR A 62 -7.98 5.35 -13.92
N VAL A 63 -7.27 5.43 -12.80
CA VAL A 63 -6.21 4.48 -12.45
C VAL A 63 -6.85 3.09 -12.22
N PRO A 64 -6.36 2.01 -12.87
CA PRO A 64 -6.81 0.65 -12.61
C PRO A 64 -6.81 0.33 -11.12
N ILE A 65 -7.87 -0.32 -10.63
CA ILE A 65 -8.18 -0.36 -9.19
C ILE A 65 -7.33 -1.38 -8.42
N TYR A 66 -6.73 -2.32 -9.14
CA TYR A 66 -5.95 -3.45 -8.63
C TYR A 66 -4.45 -3.11 -8.58
N GLU A 67 -3.67 -3.80 -7.74
CA GLU A 67 -2.21 -3.66 -7.56
C GLU A 67 -1.68 -2.37 -6.88
N HIS A 68 -2.43 -1.26 -6.84
CA HIS A 68 -1.98 -0.04 -6.19
C HIS A 68 -2.09 -0.04 -4.65
N LEU A 69 -1.08 0.52 -3.98
CA LEU A 69 -1.14 0.90 -2.57
C LEU A 69 -1.97 2.18 -2.42
N VAL A 70 -3.01 2.15 -1.60
CA VAL A 70 -3.76 3.35 -1.21
C VAL A 70 -3.19 3.91 0.09
N TYR A 71 -2.93 5.21 0.14
CA TYR A 71 -2.49 5.93 1.32
C TYR A 71 -3.53 7.00 1.68
N ALA A 72 -4.10 6.92 2.88
CA ALA A 72 -5.16 7.79 3.35
C ALA A 72 -4.71 8.65 4.52
N ASN A 73 -4.50 9.94 4.28
CA ASN A 73 -4.19 10.94 5.29
C ASN A 73 -5.48 11.61 5.80
N PHE A 74 -5.94 11.19 6.98
CA PHE A 74 -7.16 11.69 7.60
C PHE A 74 -7.07 13.15 8.07
N GLY A 75 -5.90 13.79 7.97
CA GLY A 75 -5.74 15.21 8.27
C GLY A 75 -6.37 16.16 7.24
N LEU A 76 -6.47 15.74 5.98
CA LEU A 76 -6.94 16.59 4.86
C LEU A 76 -7.90 15.85 3.90
N MET A 77 -8.43 14.68 4.29
CA MET A 77 -9.41 13.95 3.49
C MET A 77 -10.76 14.67 3.42
N SER A 78 -11.40 14.63 2.25
CA SER A 78 -12.81 14.99 2.07
C SER A 78 -13.75 13.82 2.41
N ASP A 79 -15.05 14.10 2.54
CA ASP A 79 -16.08 13.05 2.69
C ASP A 79 -16.13 12.11 1.47
N ASP A 80 -15.89 12.63 0.26
CA ASP A 80 -15.77 11.83 -0.96
C ASP A 80 -14.57 10.88 -0.88
N ASP A 81 -13.43 11.35 -0.35
CA ASP A 81 -12.25 10.53 -0.11
C ASP A 81 -12.50 9.43 0.92
N LEU A 82 -13.30 9.71 1.95
CA LEU A 82 -13.72 8.71 2.92
C LEU A 82 -14.62 7.64 2.28
N LEU A 83 -15.53 8.03 1.37
CA LEU A 83 -16.36 7.07 0.62
C LEU A 83 -15.52 6.19 -0.31
N LYS A 84 -14.57 6.78 -1.05
CA LYS A 84 -13.59 6.06 -1.89
C LYS A 84 -12.74 5.08 -1.06
N LEU A 85 -12.29 5.52 0.11
CA LEU A 85 -11.52 4.69 1.04
C LEU A 85 -12.31 3.48 1.54
N LYS A 86 -13.57 3.68 1.96
CA LYS A 86 -14.48 2.58 2.36
C LYS A 86 -14.60 1.53 1.28
N GLN A 87 -14.78 1.93 0.02
CA GLN A 87 -14.83 0.99 -1.12
C GLN A 87 -13.53 0.20 -1.28
N LYS A 88 -12.36 0.83 -1.13
CA LYS A 88 -11.05 0.15 -1.21
C LYS A 88 -10.87 -0.87 -0.08
N ILE A 89 -11.30 -0.56 1.14
CA ILE A 89 -11.26 -1.48 2.28
C ILE A 89 -12.21 -2.66 2.08
N ILE A 90 -13.45 -2.42 1.60
CA ILE A 90 -14.42 -3.47 1.27
C ILE A 90 -13.90 -4.40 0.16
N ASN A 91 -13.23 -3.85 -0.84
CA ASN A 91 -12.58 -4.60 -1.93
C ASN A 91 -11.24 -5.26 -1.50
N LYS A 92 -10.90 -5.18 -0.21
CA LYS A 92 -9.68 -5.72 0.40
C LYS A 92 -8.35 -5.25 -0.24
N ASN A 93 -8.34 -4.07 -0.86
CA ASN A 93 -7.11 -3.44 -1.34
C ASN A 93 -6.09 -3.26 -0.18
N LEU A 94 -4.80 -3.16 -0.54
CA LEU A 94 -3.76 -2.74 0.39
C LEU A 94 -3.88 -1.23 0.66
N VAL A 95 -4.11 -0.88 1.93
CA VAL A 95 -4.43 0.47 2.40
C VAL A 95 -3.55 0.82 3.60
N VAL A 96 -2.92 1.99 3.57
CA VAL A 96 -2.34 2.67 4.74
C VAL A 96 -3.33 3.73 5.24
N LEU A 97 -3.67 3.65 6.53
CA LEU A 97 -4.45 4.65 7.26
C LEU A 97 -3.49 5.48 8.12
N ASP A 98 -3.40 6.78 7.84
CA ASP A 98 -2.63 7.78 8.59
C ASP A 98 -3.59 8.73 9.31
N PHE A 99 -3.68 8.55 10.63
CA PHE A 99 -4.43 9.38 11.57
C PHE A 99 -3.53 10.31 12.39
N ASN A 100 -2.25 10.50 12.02
CA ASN A 100 -1.29 11.29 12.81
C ASN A 100 -1.71 12.77 13.01
N HIS A 101 -2.56 13.29 12.13
CA HIS A 101 -3.15 14.62 12.25
C HIS A 101 -4.36 14.67 13.22
N ILE A 102 -5.00 13.54 13.53
CA ILE A 102 -6.09 13.45 14.51
C ILE A 102 -5.52 13.43 15.92
N GLN A 103 -5.86 14.45 16.72
CA GLN A 103 -5.33 14.59 18.08
C GLN A 103 -6.11 13.79 19.15
N ASN A 104 -7.42 13.55 18.97
CA ASN A 104 -8.22 12.77 19.93
C ASN A 104 -8.21 11.26 19.56
N PRO A 105 -7.66 10.37 20.42
CA PRO A 105 -7.70 8.93 20.20
C PRO A 105 -9.11 8.34 20.05
N GLU A 106 -10.13 8.90 20.69
CA GLU A 106 -11.52 8.45 20.56
C GLU A 106 -12.06 8.67 19.14
N ASN A 107 -11.62 9.73 18.46
CA ASN A 107 -11.97 9.96 17.06
C ASN A 107 -11.27 8.94 16.16
N ILE A 108 -10.02 8.57 16.45
CA ILE A 108 -9.30 7.49 15.74
C ILE A 108 -10.03 6.16 15.94
N GLU A 109 -10.42 5.82 17.17
CA GLU A 109 -11.21 4.62 17.49
C GLU A 109 -12.54 4.61 16.72
N LYS A 110 -13.25 5.74 16.67
CA LYS A 110 -14.49 5.88 15.90
C LYS A 110 -14.29 5.64 14.41
N TYR A 111 -13.28 6.27 13.79
CA TYR A 111 -12.99 6.08 12.36
C TYR A 111 -12.59 4.65 12.05
N THR A 112 -11.68 4.06 12.84
CA THR A 112 -11.25 2.68 12.61
C THR A 112 -12.40 1.70 12.86
N LYS A 113 -13.28 1.92 13.84
CA LYS A 113 -14.49 1.10 14.02
C LYS A 113 -15.45 1.18 12.82
N ASP A 114 -15.67 2.36 12.27
CA ASP A 114 -16.51 2.58 11.08
C ASP A 114 -15.89 1.99 9.79
N LEU A 115 -14.56 1.99 9.67
CA LEU A 115 -13.84 1.46 8.51
C LEU A 115 -13.56 -0.05 8.59
N THR A 116 -13.28 -0.59 9.78
CA THR A 116 -12.72 -1.93 9.96
C THR A 116 -13.49 -2.81 10.94
N GLY A 117 -14.42 -2.25 11.70
CA GLY A 117 -15.11 -2.92 12.80
C GLY A 117 -14.30 -3.05 14.10
N LEU A 118 -12.99 -2.81 14.09
CA LEU A 118 -12.10 -3.19 15.20
C LEU A 118 -11.89 -2.13 16.30
N GLY A 119 -12.15 -0.85 16.05
CA GLY A 119 -11.98 0.20 17.07
C GLY A 119 -10.56 0.30 17.62
N LEU A 120 -9.61 0.64 16.75
CA LEU A 120 -8.19 0.78 17.07
C LEU A 120 -7.82 2.27 17.25
N SER A 121 -7.12 2.60 18.32
CA SER A 121 -6.68 3.97 18.64
C SER A 121 -5.29 4.35 18.11
N SER A 122 -4.72 3.56 17.19
CA SER A 122 -3.39 3.82 16.60
C SER A 122 -3.40 4.91 15.54
N LYS A 123 -2.40 5.80 15.60
CA LYS A 123 -2.11 6.80 14.56
C LYS A 123 -1.84 6.18 13.17
N TYR A 124 -1.31 4.96 13.12
CA TYR A 124 -0.91 4.30 11.88
C TYR A 124 -1.37 2.84 11.84
N ILE A 125 -2.05 2.47 10.74
CA ILE A 125 -2.56 1.12 10.49
C ILE A 125 -2.36 0.78 9.02
N VAL A 126 -1.88 -0.42 8.73
CA VAL A 126 -1.85 -0.99 7.36
C VAL A 126 -2.82 -2.16 7.30
N VAL A 127 -3.67 -2.17 6.28
CA VAL A 127 -4.71 -3.18 6.08
C VAL A 127 -4.61 -3.76 4.67
N GLY A 128 -4.76 -5.07 4.52
CA GLY A 128 -4.76 -5.73 3.21
C GLY A 128 -5.12 -7.21 3.31
N GLU A 129 -5.39 -7.86 2.18
CA GLU A 129 -5.51 -9.31 2.12
C GLU A 129 -4.11 -9.97 2.11
N LEU A 130 -3.94 -11.02 2.92
CA LEU A 130 -2.79 -11.92 2.87
C LEU A 130 -3.29 -13.36 3.00
N ASN A 131 -3.05 -14.19 1.98
CA ASN A 131 -3.46 -15.60 1.94
C ASN A 131 -4.98 -15.84 2.14
N GLY A 132 -5.83 -14.91 1.70
CA GLY A 132 -7.29 -14.96 1.86
C GLY A 132 -7.84 -14.19 3.08
N ASP A 133 -7.02 -14.04 4.12
CA ASP A 133 -7.37 -13.34 5.35
C ASP A 133 -7.15 -11.82 5.24
N TYR A 134 -8.06 -11.03 5.81
CA TYR A 134 -7.93 -9.58 5.86
C TYR A 134 -7.22 -9.15 7.15
N ILE A 135 -5.97 -8.69 7.02
CA ILE A 135 -5.06 -8.49 8.15
C ILE A 135 -4.86 -7.00 8.44
N PHE A 136 -4.98 -6.64 9.72
CA PHE A 136 -4.70 -5.32 10.26
C PHE A 136 -3.35 -5.32 10.98
N ASN A 137 -2.42 -4.49 10.52
CA ASN A 137 -1.11 -4.32 11.15
C ASN A 137 -1.04 -2.90 11.74
N VAL A 138 -0.96 -2.82 13.06
CA VAL A 138 -0.78 -1.55 13.79
C VAL A 138 0.71 -1.20 13.80
N ILE A 139 1.05 0.01 13.36
CA ILE A 139 2.43 0.52 13.45
C ILE A 139 2.51 1.44 14.67
N LEU A 140 3.21 0.97 15.71
CA LEU A 140 3.50 1.74 16.90
C LEU A 140 4.70 2.66 16.65
N THR A 141 4.58 3.92 17.04
CA THR A 141 5.66 4.90 17.03
C THR A 141 5.99 5.30 18.46
N GLU A 142 7.27 5.31 18.82
CA GLU A 142 7.68 5.83 20.12
C GLU A 142 7.50 7.36 20.12
N ASP A 143 6.62 7.90 20.96
CA ASP A 143 6.45 9.35 21.19
C ASP A 143 7.65 9.92 22.00
N LYS A 144 8.87 9.72 21.49
CA LYS A 144 10.13 10.27 22.04
C LYS A 144 10.23 11.76 21.73
N ASN A 145 9.57 12.53 22.59
CA ASN A 145 9.41 13.98 22.65
C ASN A 145 8.20 14.54 21.88
N SER A 146 7.26 15.13 22.64
CA SER A 146 6.17 16.01 22.19
C SER A 146 6.64 17.35 21.59
N LYS A 147 7.86 17.39 21.07
CA LYS A 147 8.52 18.52 20.41
C LYS A 147 9.25 18.13 19.12
N MET A 148 8.95 16.97 18.52
CA MET A 148 9.32 16.75 17.12
C MET A 148 8.61 17.78 16.24
N THR A 149 9.39 18.72 15.71
CA THR A 149 8.94 19.66 14.70
C THR A 149 8.50 18.88 13.46
N THR A 150 7.42 19.34 12.82
CA THR A 150 6.61 18.66 11.79
C THR A 150 7.31 18.38 10.45
N LYS A 151 8.64 18.30 10.41
CA LYS A 151 9.45 18.20 9.19
C LYS A 151 10.28 16.92 9.06
N GLN A 152 10.38 16.10 10.10
CA GLN A 152 11.19 14.88 10.03
C GLN A 152 10.45 13.70 10.68
N VAL A 153 10.10 12.73 9.83
CA VAL A 153 9.57 11.43 10.26
C VAL A 153 10.71 10.54 10.74
N ASP A 154 10.47 9.78 11.80
CA ASP A 154 11.42 8.76 12.24
C ASP A 154 11.61 7.69 11.15
N LYS A 155 12.87 7.47 10.76
CA LYS A 155 13.28 6.42 9.83
C LYS A 155 12.78 5.04 10.27
N ASN A 156 12.69 4.77 11.57
CA ASN A 156 12.16 3.49 12.06
C ASN A 156 10.69 3.32 11.71
N THR A 157 9.89 4.40 11.73
CA THR A 157 8.48 4.35 11.33
C THR A 157 8.34 3.98 9.86
N VAL A 158 9.14 4.59 8.98
CA VAL A 158 9.17 4.25 7.54
C VAL A 158 9.63 2.79 7.34
N ASN A 159 10.64 2.34 8.06
CA ASN A 159 11.09 0.94 8.00
C ASN A 159 9.99 -0.05 8.44
N SER A 160 9.19 0.30 9.46
CA SER A 160 8.02 -0.50 9.87
C SER A 160 6.95 -0.57 8.79
N PHE A 161 6.66 0.55 8.11
CA PHE A 161 5.78 0.56 6.93
C PHE A 161 6.33 -0.35 5.83
N VAL A 162 7.60 -0.19 5.46
CA VAL A 162 8.28 -1.01 4.45
C VAL A 162 8.21 -2.50 4.79
N TYR A 163 8.50 -2.89 6.03
CA TYR A 163 8.43 -4.29 6.48
C TYR A 163 7.02 -4.88 6.31
N VAL A 164 5.99 -4.13 6.74
CA VAL A 164 4.59 -4.57 6.61
C VAL A 164 4.13 -4.62 5.15
N LEU A 165 4.50 -3.62 4.33
CA LEU A 165 4.16 -3.57 2.91
C LEU A 165 4.82 -4.71 2.12
N ASN A 166 6.09 -5.01 2.39
CA ASN A 166 6.81 -6.17 1.81
C ASN A 166 6.12 -7.50 2.18
N ARG A 167 5.56 -7.63 3.39
CA ARG A 167 4.79 -8.82 3.82
C ARG A 167 3.51 -9.00 2.99
N PHE A 168 2.91 -7.92 2.50
CA PHE A 168 1.79 -7.95 1.55
C PHE A 168 2.24 -8.06 0.08
N GLY A 169 3.54 -8.29 -0.19
CA GLY A 169 4.09 -8.40 -1.54
C GLY A 169 4.32 -7.06 -2.27
N TYR A 170 3.97 -5.93 -1.65
CA TYR A 170 4.15 -4.61 -2.27
C TYR A 170 5.64 -4.28 -2.41
N GLY A 171 6.04 -3.81 -3.60
CA GLY A 171 7.42 -3.46 -3.91
C GLY A 171 8.36 -4.64 -4.22
N VAL A 172 7.87 -5.89 -4.10
CA VAL A 172 8.60 -7.07 -4.56
C VAL A 172 8.54 -7.14 -6.09
N LYS A 173 9.66 -6.83 -6.74
CA LYS A 173 9.83 -7.06 -8.18
C LYS A 173 9.97 -8.57 -8.43
N SER A 174 8.91 -9.20 -8.96
CA SER A 174 8.96 -10.59 -9.48
C SER A 174 9.34 -10.63 -10.95
#